data_AF-A0AAV4YWS1-F1
#
_entry.id   AF-A0AAV4YWS1-F1
#
_cell.length_a   1.000
_cell.length_b   1.000
_cell.length_c   1.000
_cell.angle_alpha   90.00
_cell.angle_beta   90.00
_cell.angle_gamma   90.00
#
_symmetry.space_group_name_H-M   'P 1'
#
loop_
_entity.id
_entity.type
_entity.pdbx_description
1 polymer ?
#
loop_
_entity_poly.entity_id
_entity_poly.type
_entity_poly.pdbx_seq_one_letter_code
_entity_poly.pdbx_strand_id
1 'polypeptide(L)'
;MNQINQLQPLPKDFLLKVTLLKSMMYCGVLWGLFHQGWAMSSDHDDYIFPFWLNAVQAHKYAAKHWPQYIPRKISAQDFETSLLPTLTRLNVTPTLYGSSSQKIKLTSSQMKHFFFNESTLNIA
;
A
#
# COMPACT_ATOMS: atom_id res chain seq x y z
N MET A 1 -26.37 24.38 2.27
CA MET A 1 -25.69 24.06 3.56
C MET A 1 -25.08 22.67 3.39
N ASN A 2 -23.77 22.57 3.15
CA ASN A 2 -23.11 21.28 2.94
C ASN A 2 -22.81 20.64 4.28
N GLN A 3 -23.47 19.52 4.58
CA GLN A 3 -23.15 18.66 5.71
C GLN A 3 -21.79 18.02 5.44
N ILE A 4 -20.76 18.52 6.13
CA ILE A 4 -19.47 17.83 6.23
C ILE A 4 -19.74 16.60 7.09
N ASN A 5 -19.90 15.44 6.47
CA ASN A 5 -20.02 14.16 7.14
C ASN A 5 -18.91 14.04 8.18
N GLN A 6 -19.32 13.91 9.44
CA GLN A 6 -18.43 13.71 10.59
C GLN A 6 -17.63 12.43 10.36
N LEU A 7 -16.39 12.60 9.92
CA LEU A 7 -15.41 11.52 9.85
C LEU A 7 -15.17 11.05 11.29
N GLN A 8 -15.66 9.86 11.62
CA GLN A 8 -15.43 9.28 12.94
C GLN A 8 -13.92 9.15 13.19
N PRO A 9 -13.43 9.48 14.40
CA PRO A 9 -12.03 9.29 14.73
C PRO A 9 -11.68 7.81 14.57
N LEU A 10 -10.68 7.55 13.74
CA LEU A 10 -10.18 6.20 13.51
C LEU A 10 -9.75 5.58 14.84
N PRO A 11 -9.97 4.27 15.05
CA PRO A 11 -9.49 3.58 16.25
C PRO A 11 -7.99 3.82 16.47
N LYS A 12 -7.57 4.07 17.72
CA LYS A 12 -6.17 4.42 18.04
C LYS A 12 -5.16 3.39 17.51
N ASP A 13 -5.52 2.11 17.55
CA ASP A 13 -4.69 1.03 17.00
C ASP A 13 -4.53 1.11 15.48
N PHE A 14 -5.56 1.56 14.79
CA PHE A 14 -5.51 1.79 13.35
C PHE A 14 -4.62 3.00 13.03
N LEU A 15 -4.76 4.10 13.79
CA LEU A 15 -3.89 5.28 13.64
C LEU A 15 -2.42 4.96 13.90
N LEU A 16 -2.11 4.16 14.92
CA LEU A 16 -0.76 3.71 15.22
C LEU A 16 -0.21 2.82 14.10
N LYS A 17 -1.00 1.84 13.62
CA LYS A 17 -0.63 1.00 12.47
C LYS A 17 -0.37 1.83 11.22
N VAL A 18 -1.24 2.81 10.93
CA VAL A 18 -1.10 3.75 9.82
C VAL A 18 0.13 4.63 9.99
N THR A 19 0.42 5.13 11.19
CA THR A 19 1.59 5.98 11.45
C THR A 19 2.89 5.19 11.27
N LEU A 20 2.93 3.94 11.74
CA LEU A 20 4.05 3.02 11.50
C LEU A 20 4.21 2.73 10.01
N LEU A 21 3.10 2.48 9.31
CA LEU A 21 3.05 2.28 7.87
C LEU A 21 3.55 3.50 7.09
N LYS A 22 3.08 4.69 7.44
CA LYS A 22 3.51 5.99 6.88
C LYS A 22 5.00 6.18 7.12
N SER A 23 5.46 5.97 8.35
CA SER A 23 6.88 6.06 8.71
C SER A 23 7.74 5.10 7.88
N MET A 24 7.32 3.84 7.72
CA MET A 24 8.05 2.86 6.88
C MET A 24 8.04 3.23 5.40
N MET A 25 6.98 3.86 4.92
CA MET A 25 6.92 4.36 3.55
C MET A 25 7.78 5.62 3.35
N TYR A 26 7.84 6.52 4.34
CA TYR A 26 8.75 7.67 4.37
C TYR A 26 10.22 7.27 4.57
N CYS A 27 10.49 6.11 5.20
CA CYS A 27 11.80 5.45 5.11
C CYS A 27 12.13 4.96 3.68
N GLY A 28 11.17 5.06 2.74
CA GLY A 28 11.41 5.04 1.30
C GLY A 28 11.40 3.65 0.67
N VAL A 29 10.74 2.65 1.27
CA VAL A 29 10.86 1.27 0.77
C VAL A 29 9.53 0.50 0.82
N LEU A 30 8.73 0.63 -0.24
CA LEU A 30 7.70 -0.35 -0.58
C LEU A 30 8.32 -1.47 -1.40
N TRP A 31 7.76 -2.66 -1.31
CA TRP A 31 8.18 -3.82 -2.08
C TRP A 31 6.98 -4.41 -2.83
N GLY A 32 7.16 -4.67 -4.11
CA GLY A 32 6.26 -5.49 -4.91
C GLY A 32 7.00 -6.73 -5.44
N LEU A 33 6.27 -7.58 -6.15
CA LEU A 33 6.82 -8.75 -6.84
C LEU A 33 6.79 -8.52 -8.35
N PHE A 34 7.90 -8.86 -9.03
CA PHE A 34 8.06 -8.60 -10.46
C PHE A 34 8.55 -9.84 -11.21
N HIS A 35 7.86 -10.19 -12.29
CA HIS A 35 8.26 -11.17 -13.29
C HIS A 35 7.63 -10.82 -14.63
N GLN A 36 8.39 -10.16 -15.52
CA GLN A 36 7.89 -9.62 -16.80
C GLN A 36 6.67 -8.68 -16.66
N GLY A 37 6.43 -8.17 -15.45
CA GLY A 37 5.24 -7.43 -15.06
C GLY A 37 5.07 -7.44 -13.55
N TRP A 38 4.25 -6.52 -13.05
CA TRP A 38 3.90 -6.46 -11.64
C TRP A 38 2.94 -7.59 -11.28
N ALA A 39 3.21 -8.26 -10.17
CA ALA A 39 2.35 -9.32 -9.70
C ALA A 39 0.99 -8.77 -9.22
N MET A 40 -0.09 -9.40 -9.66
CA MET A 40 -1.46 -9.10 -9.27
C MET A 40 -2.19 -10.41 -9.01
N SER A 41 -3.16 -10.39 -8.10
CA SER A 41 -4.00 -11.55 -7.79
C SER A 41 -5.45 -11.13 -7.79
N SER A 42 -6.36 -12.07 -8.01
CA SER A 42 -7.76 -11.91 -7.62
C SER A 42 -7.93 -12.25 -6.13
N ASP A 43 -8.82 -11.54 -5.46
CA ASP A 43 -9.27 -11.79 -4.10
C ASP A 43 -10.80 -11.63 -4.08
N HIS A 44 -11.50 -12.76 -4.27
CA HIS A 44 -12.92 -12.80 -4.62
C HIS A 44 -13.20 -12.03 -5.92
N ASP A 45 -14.05 -11.01 -5.87
CA ASP A 45 -14.44 -10.19 -7.03
C ASP A 45 -13.48 -9.01 -7.29
N ASP A 46 -12.49 -8.79 -6.41
CA ASP A 46 -11.53 -7.70 -6.54
C ASP A 46 -10.20 -8.17 -7.15
N TYR A 47 -9.61 -7.34 -8.01
CA TYR A 47 -8.19 -7.45 -8.34
C TYR A 47 -7.35 -6.71 -7.31
N ILE A 48 -6.29 -7.33 -6.84
CA ILE A 48 -5.39 -6.77 -5.84
C ILE A 48 -3.95 -6.76 -6.29
N PHE A 49 -3.26 -5.69 -5.89
CA PHE A 49 -1.82 -5.55 -6.02
C PHE A 49 -1.18 -5.75 -4.64
N PRO A 50 -0.53 -6.90 -4.37
CA PRO A 50 0.10 -7.14 -3.10
C PRO A 50 1.40 -6.34 -2.96
N PHE A 51 1.58 -5.70 -1.81
CA PHE A 51 2.82 -5.02 -1.46
C PHE A 51 3.25 -5.29 -0.02
N TRP A 52 4.53 -5.07 0.26
CA TRP A 52 5.16 -5.29 1.55
C TRP A 52 6.00 -4.08 1.97
N LEU A 53 6.25 -3.97 3.27
CA LEU A 53 7.09 -2.92 3.85
C LEU A 53 8.55 -3.35 4.04
N ASN A 54 8.89 -4.60 3.74
CA ASN A 54 10.27 -5.10 3.75
C ASN A 54 10.48 -6.23 2.74
N ALA A 55 11.73 -6.35 2.27
CA ALA A 55 12.13 -7.34 1.28
C ALA A 55 11.98 -8.78 1.78
N VAL A 56 12.23 -9.01 3.07
CA VAL A 56 12.25 -10.36 3.66
C VAL A 56 10.86 -11.00 3.58
N GLN A 57 9.81 -10.25 3.89
CA GLN A 57 8.43 -10.71 3.76
C GLN A 57 8.05 -10.97 2.31
N ALA A 58 8.39 -10.05 1.40
CA ALA A 58 8.14 -10.22 -0.03
C ALA A 58 8.83 -11.48 -0.58
N HIS A 59 10.09 -11.70 -0.20
CA HIS A 59 10.87 -12.87 -0.60
C HIS A 59 10.27 -14.17 -0.06
N LYS A 60 9.97 -14.22 1.25
CA LYS A 60 9.34 -15.40 1.87
C LYS A 60 7.99 -15.73 1.22
N TYR A 61 7.21 -14.71 0.90
CA TYR A 61 5.93 -14.89 0.21
C TYR A 61 6.14 -15.45 -1.20
N ALA A 62 7.04 -14.85 -1.99
CA ALA A 62 7.34 -15.29 -3.35
C ALA A 62 7.82 -16.75 -3.39
N ALA A 63 8.76 -17.12 -2.51
CA ALA A 63 9.29 -18.49 -2.45
C ALA A 63 8.19 -19.54 -2.22
N LYS A 64 7.13 -19.20 -1.49
CA LYS A 64 6.03 -20.12 -1.18
C LYS A 64 4.91 -20.09 -2.22
N HIS A 65 4.57 -18.91 -2.74
CA HIS A 65 3.36 -18.73 -3.54
C HIS A 65 3.65 -18.41 -5.00
N TRP A 66 4.70 -17.66 -5.30
CA TRP A 66 5.04 -17.15 -6.63
C TRP A 66 6.55 -17.29 -6.90
N PRO A 67 7.08 -18.53 -7.06
CA PRO A 67 8.52 -18.80 -7.06
C PRO A 67 9.28 -18.17 -8.24
N GLN A 68 8.58 -17.78 -9.31
CA GLN A 68 9.18 -17.09 -10.46
C GLN A 68 9.28 -15.57 -10.29
N TYR A 69 8.61 -15.00 -9.27
CA TYR A 69 8.60 -13.57 -9.02
C TYR A 69 9.68 -13.16 -8.04
N ILE A 70 10.32 -12.02 -8.34
CA ILE A 70 11.42 -11.48 -7.54
C ILE A 70 10.96 -10.21 -6.81
N PRO A 71 11.28 -10.06 -5.51
CA PRO A 71 11.06 -8.81 -4.78
C PRO A 71 11.75 -7.63 -5.44
N ARG A 72 10.97 -6.59 -5.72
CA ARG A 72 11.46 -5.34 -6.30
C ARG A 72 11.05 -4.16 -5.44
N LYS A 73 12.04 -3.33 -5.09
CA LYS A 73 11.82 -2.07 -4.38
C LYS A 73 11.04 -1.09 -5.25
N ILE A 74 10.11 -0.38 -4.64
CA ILE A 74 9.33 0.71 -5.22
C ILE A 74 9.51 1.91 -4.28
N SER A 75 9.93 3.05 -4.82
CA SER A 75 10.00 4.28 -4.03
C SER A 75 8.59 4.77 -3.72
N ALA A 76 8.42 5.51 -2.61
CA ALA A 76 7.13 6.13 -2.29
C ALA A 76 6.64 7.04 -3.43
N GLN A 77 7.56 7.82 -4.01
CA GLN A 77 7.27 8.72 -5.12
C GLN A 77 6.85 7.98 -6.40
N ASP A 78 7.56 6.93 -6.81
CA ASP A 78 7.17 6.13 -7.99
C ASP A 78 5.84 5.43 -7.76
N PHE A 79 5.62 4.96 -6.53
CA PHE A 79 4.36 4.36 -6.15
C PHE A 79 3.21 5.35 -6.29
N GLU A 80 3.36 6.57 -5.76
CA GLU A 80 2.33 7.61 -5.81
C GLU A 80 2.07 8.13 -7.23
N THR A 81 3.13 8.46 -7.95
CA THR A 81 3.02 9.23 -9.21
C THR A 81 2.79 8.34 -10.42
N SER A 82 3.23 7.08 -10.37
CA SER A 82 3.19 6.18 -11.52
C SER A 82 2.34 4.94 -11.28
N LEU A 83 2.60 4.19 -10.19
CA LEU A 83 1.93 2.91 -9.97
C LEU A 83 0.49 3.09 -9.51
N LEU A 84 0.24 3.95 -8.53
CA LEU A 84 -1.08 4.14 -7.95
C LEU A 84 -2.14 4.61 -8.98
N PRO A 85 -1.87 5.59 -9.87
CA PRO A 85 -2.81 5.96 -10.92
C PRO A 85 -3.09 4.82 -11.91
N THR A 86 -2.07 4.00 -12.19
CA THR A 86 -2.23 2.82 -13.05
C THR A 86 -3.13 1.78 -12.40
N LEU A 87 -2.93 1.49 -11.11
CA LEU A 87 -3.78 0.58 -10.34
C LEU A 87 -5.23 1.07 -10.30
N THR A 88 -5.45 2.38 -10.05
CA THR A 88 -6.78 2.98 -10.07
C THR A 88 -7.47 2.79 -11.43
N ARG A 89 -6.77 3.05 -12.53
CA ARG A 89 -7.31 2.88 -13.89
C ARG A 89 -7.69 1.42 -14.20
N LEU A 90 -6.94 0.47 -13.66
CA LEU A 90 -7.18 -0.97 -13.84
C LEU A 90 -8.18 -1.55 -12.83
N ASN A 91 -8.78 -0.72 -11.96
CA ASN A 91 -9.62 -1.17 -10.86
C ASN A 91 -8.95 -2.21 -9.96
N VAL A 92 -7.65 -2.02 -9.69
CA VAL A 92 -6.83 -2.89 -8.84
C VAL A 92 -6.58 -2.21 -7.50
N THR A 93 -6.87 -2.91 -6.41
CA THR A 93 -6.71 -2.38 -5.06
C THR A 93 -5.34 -2.73 -4.47
N PRO A 94 -4.49 -1.74 -4.11
CA PRO A 94 -3.25 -2.02 -3.42
C PRO A 94 -3.53 -2.60 -2.04
N THR A 95 -2.87 -3.71 -1.73
CA THR A 95 -3.13 -4.50 -0.54
C THR A 95 -1.84 -4.80 0.20
N LEU A 96 -1.74 -4.35 1.44
CA LEU A 96 -0.61 -4.65 2.30
C LEU A 96 -0.69 -6.09 2.79
N TYR A 97 0.38 -6.85 2.57
CA TYR A 97 0.51 -8.23 3.03
C TYR A 97 1.37 -8.28 4.30
N GLY A 98 0.81 -8.84 5.38
CA GLY A 98 1.51 -9.01 6.65
C GLY A 98 2.05 -10.43 6.89
N SER A 99 2.80 -10.61 7.99
CA SER A 99 3.35 -11.91 8.40
C SER A 99 2.30 -12.94 8.83
N SER A 100 1.12 -12.51 9.27
CA SER A 100 0.09 -13.34 9.91
C SER A 100 -1.08 -13.70 8.99
N SER A 101 -0.85 -13.73 7.67
CA SER A 101 -1.90 -13.86 6.64
C SER A 101 -2.91 -12.71 6.58
N GLN A 102 -2.74 -11.67 7.42
CA GLN A 102 -3.55 -10.46 7.36
C GLN A 102 -3.24 -9.69 6.08
N LYS A 103 -4.31 -9.31 5.37
CA LYS A 103 -4.30 -8.45 4.20
C LYS A 103 -5.03 -7.16 4.56
N ILE A 104 -4.43 -6.01 4.29
CA ILE A 104 -5.08 -4.71 4.47
C ILE A 104 -5.25 -4.08 3.09
N LYS A 105 -6.49 -4.10 2.59
CA LYS A 105 -6.87 -3.42 1.34
C LYS A 105 -6.93 -1.91 1.61
N LEU A 106 -6.24 -1.13 0.78
CA LEU A 106 -6.22 0.33 0.88
C LEU A 106 -6.67 0.91 -0.46
N THR A 107 -7.76 1.67 -0.46
CA THR A 107 -8.20 2.40 -1.66
C THR A 107 -7.15 3.44 -2.05
N SER A 108 -7.15 3.89 -3.30
CA SER A 108 -6.24 4.94 -3.74
C SER A 108 -6.40 6.24 -2.95
N SER A 109 -7.60 6.56 -2.49
CA SER A 109 -7.84 7.71 -1.61
C SER A 109 -7.22 7.51 -0.22
N GLN A 110 -7.34 6.32 0.35
CA GLN A 110 -6.70 5.99 1.63
C GLN A 110 -5.18 6.00 1.52
N MET A 111 -4.63 5.47 0.41
CA MET A 111 -3.20 5.56 0.11
C MET A 111 -2.74 7.03 0.10
N LYS A 112 -3.40 7.88 -0.69
CA LYS A 112 -3.09 9.32 -0.70
C LYS A 112 -3.17 9.96 0.68
N HIS A 113 -4.26 9.73 1.40
CA HIS A 113 -4.47 10.37 2.70
C HIS A 113 -3.48 9.92 3.78
N PHE A 114 -3.25 8.61 3.90
CA PHE A 114 -2.43 8.07 4.98
C PHE A 114 -0.94 8.17 4.70
N PHE A 115 -0.54 8.16 3.43
CA PHE A 115 0.84 7.95 3.05
C PHE A 115 1.45 9.14 2.33
N PHE A 116 0.70 9.80 1.45
CA PHE A 116 1.26 10.82 0.54
C PHE A 116 0.83 12.25 0.85
N ASN A 117 -0.19 12.44 1.70
CA ASN A 117 -0.52 13.76 2.20
C ASN A 117 0.59 14.21 3.15
N GLU A 118 1.50 15.02 2.61
CA GLU A 118 2.31 15.95 3.39
C GLU A 118 1.32 16.84 4.14
N SER A 119 1.27 16.68 5.46
CA SER A 119 0.85 17.81 6.27
C SER A 119 1.91 18.86 6.00
N THR A 120 1.60 19.85 5.15
CA THR A 120 2.33 21.12 5.15
C THR A 120 2.11 21.72 6.53
N LEU A 121 2.86 21.24 7.52
CA LEU A 121 3.16 21.97 8.73
C LEU A 121 4.05 23.12 8.26
N ASN A 122 3.40 24.12 7.68
CA ASN A 122 3.92 25.47 7.63
C ASN A 122 4.06 25.88 9.10
N ILE A 123 5.23 25.62 9.66
CA ILE A 123 5.68 26.28 10.87
C ILE A 123 6.03 27.70 10.39
N ALA A 124 5.03 28.58 10.48
CA ALA A 124 5.22 30.02 10.44
C ALA A 124 5.78 30.49 11.79
#